data_AF-A0A846XHT7-F1
#
_entry.id   AF-A0A846XHT7-F1
#
_cell.length_a   1.000
_cell.length_b   1.000
_cell.length_c   1.000
_cell.angle_alpha   90.00
_cell.angle_beta   90.00
_cell.angle_gamma   90.00
#
_symmetry.space_group_name_H-M   'P 1'
#
loop_
_entity.id
_entity.type
_entity.pdbx_description
1 polymer ?
#
loop_
_entity_poly.entity_id
_entity_poly.type
_entity_poly.pdbx_seq_one_letter_code
_entity_poly.pdbx_strand_id
1 'polypeptide(L)'
;MQNRPTAAELLESLAELLEETLLPALPADLQHRARVGANLARILGREAELGAAAAAREKELLEAVPAGDEAALWHALTAVVRADLAIAKPGYADWEGE
;
A
#
# COMPACT_ATOMS: atom_id res chain seq x y z
N MET A 1 -13.27 -23.80 10.59
CA MET A 1 -12.42 -22.66 10.20
C MET A 1 -11.44 -22.42 11.33
N GLN A 2 -10.14 -22.53 11.06
CA GLN A 2 -9.14 -22.23 12.07
C GLN A 2 -9.09 -20.70 12.20
N ASN A 3 -9.48 -20.17 13.37
CA ASN A 3 -9.44 -18.74 13.72
C ASN A 3 -7.99 -18.25 13.78
N ARG A 4 -7.32 -18.17 12.64
CA ARG A 4 -5.99 -17.59 12.54
C ARG A 4 -6.12 -16.23 11.86
N PRO A 5 -5.70 -15.14 12.52
CA PRO A 5 -5.72 -13.82 11.90
C PRO A 5 -4.81 -13.81 10.67
N THR A 6 -5.21 -13.03 9.68
CA THR A 6 -4.42 -12.75 8.47
C THR A 6 -3.23 -11.86 8.81
N ALA A 7 -2.26 -11.77 7.89
CA ALA A 7 -1.14 -10.84 8.05
C ALA A 7 -1.61 -9.39 8.13
N ALA A 8 -2.61 -9.02 7.33
CA ALA A 8 -3.19 -7.68 7.32
C ALA A 8 -3.86 -7.32 8.65
N GLU A 9 -4.65 -8.23 9.22
CA GLU A 9 -5.27 -8.04 10.54
C GLU A 9 -4.21 -7.86 11.64
N LEU A 10 -3.15 -8.68 11.62
CA LEU A 10 -2.05 -8.55 12.58
C LEU A 10 -1.29 -7.22 12.45
N LEU A 11 -1.10 -6.75 11.21
CA LEU A 11 -0.41 -5.50 10.92
C LEU A 11 -1.26 -4.28 11.29
N GLU A 12 -2.57 -4.33 11.12
CA GLU A 12 -3.46 -3.27 11.62
C GLU A 12 -3.45 -3.21 13.13
N SER A 13 -3.57 -4.35 13.83
CA SER A 13 -3.44 -4.38 15.30
C SER A 13 -2.09 -3.85 15.79
N LEU A 14 -1.00 -4.07 15.05
CA LEU A 14 0.30 -3.48 15.35
C LEU A 14 0.28 -1.95 15.16
N ALA A 15 -0.34 -1.46 14.09
CA ALA A 15 -0.47 -0.03 13.85
C ALA A 15 -1.29 0.67 14.96
N GLU A 16 -2.42 0.08 15.36
CA GLU A 16 -3.25 0.54 16.47
C GLU A 16 -2.47 0.54 17.80
N LEU A 17 -1.74 -0.53 18.12
CA LEU A 17 -0.88 -0.58 19.31
C LEU A 17 0.13 0.58 19.32
N LEU A 18 0.83 0.79 18.20
CA LEU A 18 1.85 1.83 18.08
C LEU A 18 1.25 3.24 18.21
N GLU A 19 0.08 3.49 17.63
CA GLU A 19 -0.53 4.82 17.55
C GLU A 19 -1.44 5.17 18.73
N GLU A 20 -2.26 4.24 19.21
CA GLU A 20 -3.24 4.51 20.24
C GLU A 20 -2.69 4.26 21.65
N THR A 21 -1.82 3.27 21.80
CA THR A 21 -1.30 2.87 23.12
C THR A 21 0.10 3.40 23.36
N LEU A 22 1.05 3.14 22.46
CA LEU A 22 2.45 3.49 22.70
C LEU A 22 2.75 4.97 22.46
N LEU A 23 2.25 5.55 21.38
CA LEU A 23 2.49 6.95 21.02
C LEU A 23 2.24 7.94 22.19
N PRO A 24 1.10 7.92 22.92
CA PRO A 24 0.88 8.85 24.03
C PRO A 24 1.75 8.54 25.26
N ALA A 25 2.25 7.31 25.42
CA ALA A 25 3.08 6.89 26.55
C ALA A 25 4.59 7.12 26.30
N LEU A 26 4.99 7.37 25.06
CA LEU A 26 6.39 7.54 24.68
C LEU A 26 6.91 8.96 24.92
N PRO A 27 8.19 9.10 25.30
CA PRO A 27 8.91 10.37 25.26
C PRO A 27 8.82 11.04 23.88
N ALA A 28 8.82 12.37 23.87
CA ALA A 28 8.58 13.17 22.65
C ALA A 28 9.53 12.83 21.49
N ASP A 29 10.79 12.49 21.78
CA ASP A 29 11.81 12.10 20.79
C ASP A 29 11.52 10.74 20.12
N LEU A 30 10.69 9.90 20.73
CA LEU A 30 10.30 8.58 20.19
C LEU A 30 8.94 8.59 19.51
N GLN A 31 8.11 9.61 19.73
CA GLN A 31 6.75 9.67 19.16
C GLN A 31 6.76 9.65 17.62
N HIS A 32 7.70 10.35 16.98
CA HIS A 32 7.83 10.31 15.53
C HIS A 32 8.12 8.89 15.02
N ARG A 33 8.97 8.14 15.71
CA ARG A 33 9.30 6.75 15.35
C ARG A 33 8.09 5.82 15.48
N ALA A 34 7.25 6.03 16.48
CA ALA A 34 6.00 5.27 16.63
C ALA A 34 5.01 5.54 15.49
N ARG A 35 4.84 6.82 15.09
CA ARG A 35 4.03 7.18 13.91
C ARG A 35 4.55 6.54 12.63
N VAL A 36 5.88 6.56 12.43
CA VAL A 36 6.52 5.90 11.28
C VAL A 36 6.25 4.39 11.31
N GLY A 37 6.43 3.74 12.47
CA GLY A 37 6.15 2.31 12.63
C GLY A 37 4.70 1.94 12.31
N ALA A 38 3.74 2.72 12.82
CA ALA A 38 2.32 2.51 12.54
C ALA A 38 2.02 2.66 11.03
N ASN A 39 2.58 3.69 10.39
CA ASN A 39 2.43 3.88 8.96
C ASN A 39 3.03 2.72 8.14
N LEU A 40 4.22 2.23 8.50
CA LEU A 40 4.84 1.07 7.85
C LEU A 40 3.99 -0.18 8.00
N ALA A 41 3.45 -0.43 9.20
CA ALA A 41 2.56 -1.57 9.43
C ALA A 41 1.32 -1.50 8.52
N ARG A 42 0.70 -0.33 8.35
CA ARG A 42 -0.43 -0.16 7.43
C ARG A 42 -0.07 -0.33 5.95
N ILE A 43 1.12 0.13 5.53
CA ILE A 43 1.62 -0.11 4.17
C ILE A 43 1.77 -1.61 3.92
N LEU A 44 2.43 -2.32 4.83
CA LEU A 44 2.60 -3.77 4.74
C LEU A 44 1.27 -4.52 4.79
N GLY A 45 0.29 -4.01 5.56
CA GLY A 45 -1.06 -4.58 5.61
C GLY A 45 -1.73 -4.54 4.24
N ARG A 46 -1.72 -3.37 3.59
CA ARG A 46 -2.23 -3.22 2.22
C ARG A 46 -1.44 -4.03 1.20
N GLU A 47 -0.12 -4.12 1.34
CA GLU A 47 0.71 -4.97 0.47
C GLU A 47 0.31 -6.45 0.60
N ALA A 48 0.02 -6.93 1.81
CA ALA A 48 -0.43 -8.29 2.04
C ALA A 48 -1.81 -8.57 1.41
N GLU A 49 -2.70 -7.59 1.36
CA GLU A 49 -4.03 -7.71 0.76
C GLU A 49 -4.04 -7.54 -0.76
N LEU A 50 -3.29 -6.55 -1.26
CA LEU A 50 -3.40 -6.06 -2.63
C LEU A 50 -2.22 -6.47 -3.52
N GLY A 51 -1.04 -6.73 -2.94
CA GLY A 51 0.22 -6.84 -3.67
C GLY A 51 0.23 -7.96 -4.72
N ALA A 52 -0.27 -9.15 -4.35
CA ALA A 52 -0.34 -10.28 -5.30
C ALA A 52 -1.29 -10.00 -6.48
N ALA A 53 -2.42 -9.35 -6.21
CA ALA A 53 -3.39 -8.96 -7.24
C ALA A 53 -2.82 -7.84 -8.13
N ALA A 54 -2.14 -6.86 -7.54
CA ALA A 54 -1.48 -5.77 -8.27
C ALA A 54 -0.40 -6.31 -9.22
N ALA A 55 0.47 -7.21 -8.74
CA ALA A 55 1.52 -7.82 -9.57
C ALA A 55 0.96 -8.67 -10.71
N ALA A 56 -0.12 -9.43 -10.46
CA ALA A 56 -0.80 -10.19 -11.51
C ALA A 56 -1.38 -9.24 -12.57
N ARG A 57 -2.02 -8.15 -12.12
CA ARG A 57 -2.62 -7.15 -13.00
C ARG A 57 -1.59 -6.37 -13.81
N GLU A 58 -0.46 -6.02 -13.22
CA GLU A 58 0.67 -5.40 -13.91
C GLU A 58 1.12 -6.26 -15.10
N LYS A 59 1.34 -7.54 -14.84
CA LYS A 59 1.75 -8.48 -15.89
C LYS A 59 0.73 -8.53 -17.03
N GLU A 60 -0.55 -8.68 -16.71
CA GLU A 60 -1.62 -8.69 -17.71
C GLU A 60 -1.69 -7.40 -18.53
N LEU A 61 -1.53 -6.24 -17.88
CA LEU A 61 -1.56 -4.93 -18.53
C LEU A 61 -0.41 -4.78 -19.51
N LEU A 62 0.80 -5.12 -19.09
CA LEU A 62 2.01 -4.96 -19.90
C LEU A 62 2.08 -5.97 -21.05
N GLU A 63 1.62 -7.21 -20.86
CA GLU A 63 1.53 -8.22 -21.93
C GLU A 63 0.50 -7.84 -23.01
N ALA A 64 -0.53 -7.07 -22.66
CA ALA A 64 -1.56 -6.61 -23.59
C ALA A 64 -1.14 -5.41 -24.45
N VAL A 65 0.01 -4.77 -24.19
CA VAL A 65 0.47 -3.59 -24.93
C VAL A 65 0.97 -3.98 -26.33
N PRO A 66 0.38 -3.44 -27.41
CA PRO A 66 0.89 -3.68 -28.76
C PRO A 66 2.31 -3.10 -28.95
N ALA A 67 3.15 -3.82 -29.69
CA ALA A 67 4.51 -3.37 -29.96
C ALA A 67 4.52 -2.01 -30.69
N GLY A 68 5.20 -1.02 -30.11
CA GLY A 68 5.30 0.33 -30.67
C GLY A 68 4.13 1.25 -30.35
N ASP A 69 3.14 0.80 -29.56
CA ASP A 69 2.02 1.65 -29.12
C ASP A 69 2.37 2.37 -27.80
N GLU A 70 2.95 3.56 -27.92
CA GLU A 70 3.35 4.39 -26.78
C GLU A 70 2.15 4.86 -25.93
N ALA A 71 0.98 5.08 -26.55
CA ALA A 71 -0.21 5.53 -25.84
C ALA A 71 -0.77 4.40 -24.97
N ALA A 72 -0.86 3.19 -25.52
CA ALA A 72 -1.24 2.00 -24.76
C ALA A 72 -0.26 1.71 -23.62
N LEU A 73 1.05 1.86 -23.87
CA LEU A 73 2.08 1.70 -22.84
C LEU A 73 1.92 2.72 -21.71
N TRP A 74 1.69 3.99 -22.04
CA TRP A 74 1.46 5.04 -21.05
C TRP A 74 0.24 4.73 -20.16
N HIS A 75 -0.87 4.29 -20.75
CA HIS A 75 -2.06 3.90 -20.00
C HIS A 75 -1.80 2.69 -19.09
N ALA A 76 -1.08 1.69 -19.57
CA ALA A 76 -0.71 0.52 -18.76
C ALA A 76 0.16 0.91 -17.56
N LEU A 77 1.23 1.67 -17.77
CA LEU A 77 2.11 2.13 -16.70
C LEU A 77 1.40 3.03 -15.69
N THR A 78 0.50 3.91 -16.16
CA THR A 78 -0.31 4.75 -15.27
C THR A 78 -1.20 3.89 -14.37
N ALA A 79 -1.83 2.85 -14.91
CA ALA A 79 -2.64 1.93 -14.12
C ALA A 79 -1.82 1.15 -13.09
N VAL A 80 -0.60 0.71 -13.45
CA VAL A 80 0.34 0.06 -12.52
C VAL A 80 0.71 0.99 -11.37
N VAL A 81 1.15 2.22 -11.70
CA VAL A 81 1.52 3.21 -10.68
C VAL A 81 0.34 3.55 -9.77
N ARG A 82 -0.88 3.64 -10.30
CA ARG A 82 -2.08 3.86 -9.46
C ARG A 82 -2.32 2.71 -8.49
N ALA A 83 -2.09 1.45 -8.91
CA ALA A 83 -2.18 0.29 -8.03
C ALA A 83 -1.10 0.34 -6.93
N ASP A 84 0.14 0.69 -7.28
CA ASP A 84 1.24 0.84 -6.32
C ASP A 84 0.95 1.96 -5.30
N LEU A 85 0.38 3.07 -5.77
CA LEU A 85 -0.03 4.19 -4.91
C LEU A 85 -1.15 3.78 -3.96
N ALA A 86 -2.09 2.94 -4.37
CA ALA A 86 -3.12 2.42 -3.47
C ALA A 86 -2.52 1.64 -2.28
N ILE A 87 -1.32 1.06 -2.43
CA ILE A 87 -0.58 0.40 -1.34
C ILE A 87 0.25 1.42 -0.56
N ALA A 88 1.15 2.13 -1.23
CA ALA A 88 2.17 2.93 -0.57
C ALA A 88 1.65 4.27 -0.05
N LYS A 89 0.72 4.90 -0.79
CA LYS A 89 0.20 6.26 -0.53
C LYS A 89 -1.27 6.39 -0.97
N PRO A 90 -2.21 5.77 -0.24
CA PRO A 90 -3.64 5.84 -0.58
C PRO A 90 -4.12 7.28 -0.79
N GLY A 91 -4.96 7.51 -1.81
CA GLY A 91 -5.49 8.82 -2.19
C GLY A 91 -4.61 9.67 -3.11
N TYR A 92 -3.34 9.30 -3.33
CA TYR A 92 -2.46 10.01 -4.25
C TYR A 92 -2.73 9.69 -5.73
N ALA A 93 -3.43 8.58 -5.99
CA ALA A 93 -3.81 8.14 -7.34
C ALA A 93 -4.94 8.99 -7.95
N ASP A 94 -5.66 9.76 -7.13
CA ASP A 94 -6.82 10.56 -7.51
C ASP A 94 -6.46 11.95 -8.07
N TRP A 95 -5.16 12.26 -8.13
CA TRP A 95 -4.70 13.52 -8.70
C TRP A 95 -4.84 13.48 -10.24
N GLU A 96 -5.73 14.31 -10.77
CA GLU A 96 -6.01 14.42 -12.22
C GLU A 96 -5.21 15.53 -12.91
N GLY A 97 -4.36 16.25 -12.18
CA GLY A 97 -3.58 17.37 -12.71
C GLY A 97 -4.27 18.73 -12.49
N GLU A 98 -3.50 19.69 -11.95
CA GLU A 98 -3.68 21.13 -12.21
C GLU A 98 -2.60 21.58 -13.19
#